data_AF-A0A1A7X1Y2-F1
#
_entry.id   AF-A0A1A7X1Y2-F1
#
_cell.length_a   1.000
_cell.length_b   1.000
_cell.length_c   1.000
_cell.angle_alpha   90.00
_cell.angle_beta   90.00
_cell.angle_gamma   90.00
#
_symmetry.space_group_name_H-M   'P 1'
#
loop_
_entity.id
_entity.type
_entity.pdbx_description
1 polymer ?
#
loop_
_entity_poly.entity_id
_entity_poly.type
_entity_poly.pdbx_seq_one_letter_code
_entity_poly.pdbx_strand_id
1 'polypeptide(L)'
;MMKLKSNQTRTYDGDGYKKRAACLCFRSESEEEVLLVSSSRHPDKWIVPGGGMEPEEEPNVAAAREVCEEAGVKGTLGRLIGIFENKERKHRTYVYVLIVTEVLEDWEDSVNIGRKREWFKIDDAKQVLQCHKPVQATYFGALQESCLTSNGTPLVTTIGGDLSPTYSINQSSVSGIR
;
A
#
# COMPACT_ATOMS: atom_id res chain seq x y z
N MET A 1 -11.67 -12.13 18.33
CA MET A 1 -11.73 -10.76 18.88
C MET A 1 -11.63 -9.78 17.70
N MET A 2 -12.52 -8.78 17.56
CA MET A 2 -12.33 -7.76 16.52
C MET A 2 -11.28 -6.75 16.97
N LYS A 3 -10.38 -6.33 16.06
CA LYS A 3 -9.39 -5.28 16.31
C LYS A 3 -10.09 -3.95 16.61
N LEU A 4 -10.05 -3.50 17.86
CA LEU A 4 -10.45 -2.17 18.30
C LEU A 4 -9.19 -1.37 18.61
N LYS A 5 -8.76 -0.52 17.66
CA LYS A 5 -7.69 0.45 17.94
C LYS A 5 -8.34 1.66 18.63
N SER A 6 -8.24 1.74 19.95
CA SER A 6 -8.91 2.77 20.76
C SER A 6 -8.39 4.19 20.50
N ASN A 7 -7.18 4.33 19.96
CA ASN A 7 -6.48 5.62 19.85
C ASN A 7 -6.31 6.12 18.40
N GLN A 8 -6.86 5.42 17.40
CA GLN A 8 -6.69 5.79 16.00
C GLN A 8 -7.89 6.56 15.44
N THR A 9 -7.69 7.86 15.23
CA THR A 9 -8.66 8.72 14.55
C THR A 9 -8.70 8.42 13.06
N ARG A 10 -9.88 8.08 12.53
CA ARG A 10 -10.05 7.81 11.10
C ARG A 10 -10.07 9.12 10.32
N THR A 11 -9.30 9.17 9.25
CA THR A 11 -9.31 10.30 8.30
C THR A 11 -10.01 9.93 6.98
N TYR A 12 -10.50 10.95 6.28
CA TYR A 12 -11.27 10.81 5.05
C TYR A 12 -10.84 11.89 4.05
N ASP A 13 -10.92 11.55 2.76
CA ASP A 13 -10.78 12.51 1.65
C ASP A 13 -12.07 13.35 1.51
N GLY A 14 -12.00 14.44 0.74
CA GLY A 14 -13.14 15.36 0.55
C GLY A 14 -14.38 14.72 -0.10
N ASP A 15 -14.21 13.58 -0.80
CA ASP A 15 -15.28 12.78 -1.40
C ASP A 15 -15.78 11.63 -0.51
N GLY A 16 -15.37 11.61 0.76
CA GLY A 16 -15.83 10.67 1.78
C GLY A 16 -15.14 9.31 1.77
N TYR A 17 -14.09 9.11 0.99
CA TYR A 17 -13.29 7.89 1.04
C TYR A 17 -12.38 7.89 2.27
N LYS A 18 -12.39 6.80 3.05
CA LYS A 18 -11.46 6.64 4.17
C LYS A 18 -10.03 6.53 3.63
N LYS A 19 -9.13 7.35 4.16
CA LYS A 19 -7.70 7.34 3.82
C LYS A 19 -6.99 6.16 4.49
N ARG A 20 -6.24 5.42 3.69
CA ARG A 20 -5.52 4.21 4.11
C ARG A 20 -4.14 4.14 3.50
N ALA A 21 -3.26 3.41 4.15
CA ALA A 21 -1.94 3.09 3.64
C ALA A 21 -1.59 1.62 3.91
N ALA A 22 -0.80 1.02 3.03
CA ALA A 22 -0.40 -0.38 3.07
C ALA A 22 0.98 -0.57 2.40
N CYS A 23 1.63 -1.70 2.67
CA CYS A 23 2.81 -2.11 1.92
C CYS A 23 2.67 -3.53 1.36
N LEU A 24 3.26 -3.74 0.18
CA LEU A 24 3.74 -5.05 -0.24
C LEU A 24 5.11 -5.27 0.39
N CYS A 25 5.13 -6.06 1.47
CA CYS A 25 6.34 -6.34 2.23
C CYS A 25 7.08 -7.51 1.60
N PHE A 26 8.14 -7.26 0.85
CA PHE A 26 8.93 -8.30 0.20
C PHE A 26 10.06 -8.79 1.08
N ARG A 27 10.41 -10.08 0.93
CA ARG A 27 11.51 -10.70 1.66
C ARG A 27 12.86 -10.15 1.25
N SER A 28 13.00 -9.73 0.00
CA SER A 28 14.24 -9.23 -0.58
C SER A 28 13.93 -8.29 -1.75
N GLU A 29 14.98 -7.68 -2.32
CA GLU A 29 14.89 -6.84 -3.51
C GLU A 29 14.48 -7.61 -4.79
N SER A 30 14.44 -8.95 -4.78
CA SER A 30 13.92 -9.72 -5.92
C SER A 30 12.40 -9.62 -6.07
N GLU A 31 11.69 -9.16 -5.03
CA GLU A 31 10.23 -8.99 -5.02
C GLU A 31 9.43 -10.27 -5.36
N GLU A 32 9.99 -11.45 -5.08
CA GLU A 32 9.39 -12.77 -5.41
C GLU A 32 8.49 -13.34 -4.31
N GLU A 33 8.74 -12.97 -3.06
CA GLU A 33 7.99 -13.42 -1.89
C GLU A 33 7.48 -12.22 -1.08
N VAL A 34 6.18 -12.20 -0.82
CA VAL A 34 5.47 -11.14 -0.10
C VAL A 34 4.88 -11.65 1.20
N LEU A 35 4.92 -10.83 2.24
CA LEU A 35 4.33 -11.15 3.53
C LEU A 35 2.86 -10.73 3.56
N LEU A 36 1.97 -11.68 3.83
CA LEU A 36 0.56 -11.42 4.12
C LEU A 36 0.27 -11.65 5.60
N VAL A 37 -0.83 -11.08 6.07
CA VAL A 37 -1.31 -11.25 7.44
C VAL A 37 -2.73 -11.79 7.47
N SER A 38 -3.09 -12.53 8.51
CA SER A 38 -4.45 -13.03 8.69
C SER A 38 -5.42 -11.87 8.93
N SER A 39 -6.65 -11.97 8.43
CA SER A 39 -7.69 -10.98 8.68
C SER A 39 -8.15 -11.01 10.13
N SER A 40 -8.25 -9.83 10.76
CA SER A 40 -8.76 -9.71 12.13
C SER A 40 -10.21 -10.16 12.31
N ARG A 41 -11.01 -10.24 11.23
CA ARG A 41 -12.41 -10.71 11.28
C ARG A 41 -12.57 -12.18 10.89
N HIS A 42 -11.67 -12.68 10.05
CA HIS A 42 -11.70 -14.03 9.48
C HIS A 42 -10.26 -14.57 9.50
N PRO A 43 -9.80 -15.14 10.63
CA PRO A 43 -8.39 -15.54 10.80
C PRO A 43 -7.90 -16.60 9.81
N ASP A 44 -8.81 -17.28 9.13
CA ASP A 44 -8.61 -18.23 8.03
C ASP A 44 -8.28 -17.55 6.68
N LYS A 45 -8.40 -16.22 6.58
CA LYS A 45 -8.23 -15.46 5.34
C LYS A 45 -7.02 -14.54 5.43
N TRP A 46 -6.31 -14.39 4.31
CA TRP A 46 -5.13 -13.54 4.19
C TRP A 46 -5.46 -12.17 3.61
N ILE A 47 -4.71 -11.15 4.03
CA ILE A 47 -4.80 -9.77 3.55
C ILE A 47 -3.41 -9.14 3.46
N VAL A 48 -3.27 -8.12 2.61
CA VAL A 48 -2.10 -7.22 2.63
C VAL A 48 -2.15 -6.37 3.90
N PRO A 49 -1.05 -6.28 4.68
CA PRO A 49 -1.00 -5.46 5.89
C PRO A 49 -1.15 -3.97 5.56
N GLY A 50 -1.97 -3.27 6.34
CA GLY A 50 -2.24 -1.86 6.14
C GLY A 50 -3.53 -1.41 6.82
N GLY A 51 -3.64 -0.13 7.11
CA GLY A 51 -4.70 0.40 7.95
C GLY A 51 -5.07 1.83 7.62
N GLY A 52 -5.52 2.59 8.62
CA GLY A 52 -6.01 3.96 8.43
C GLY A 52 -4.87 4.95 8.58
N MET A 53 -4.90 6.02 7.79
CA MET A 53 -4.03 7.16 8.05
C MET A 53 -4.59 7.98 9.21
N GLU A 54 -3.71 8.44 10.09
CA GLU A 54 -4.03 9.35 11.19
C GLU A 54 -4.07 10.82 10.70
N PRO A 55 -4.67 11.76 11.47
CA PRO A 55 -4.64 13.17 11.14
C PRO A 55 -3.21 13.67 10.98
N GLU A 56 -2.96 14.47 9.92
CA GLU A 56 -1.64 15.05 9.61
C GLU A 56 -0.53 14.02 9.34
N GLU A 57 -0.88 12.73 9.23
CA GLU A 57 0.07 11.66 8.92
C GLU A 57 0.27 11.53 7.41
N GLU A 58 1.53 11.52 6.98
CA GLU A 58 1.90 11.26 5.58
C GLU A 58 1.65 9.79 5.20
N PRO A 59 1.21 9.48 3.97
CA PRO A 59 0.86 8.10 3.59
C PRO A 59 2.00 7.08 3.74
N ASN A 60 3.24 7.50 3.51
CA ASN A 60 4.42 6.65 3.67
C ASN A 60 4.70 6.29 5.14
N VAL A 61 4.52 7.25 6.05
CA VAL A 61 4.63 7.05 7.51
C VAL A 61 3.54 6.10 7.98
N ALA A 62 2.29 6.34 7.55
CA ALA A 62 1.16 5.48 7.86
C ALA A 62 1.39 4.04 7.38
N ALA A 63 1.94 3.86 6.18
CA ALA A 63 2.21 2.53 5.62
C ALA A 63 3.23 1.76 6.48
N ALA A 64 4.35 2.41 6.85
CA ALA A 64 5.40 1.81 7.67
C ALA A 64 4.89 1.48 9.09
N ARG A 65 4.14 2.39 9.71
CA ARG A 65 3.52 2.19 11.03
C ARG A 65 2.58 1.00 11.01
N GLU A 66 1.62 0.96 10.08
CA GLU A 66 0.63 -0.12 9.99
C GLU A 66 1.27 -1.49 9.75
N VAL A 67 2.30 -1.57 8.93
CA VAL A 67 3.04 -2.82 8.71
C VAL A 67 3.74 -3.29 9.97
N CYS A 68 4.34 -2.37 10.75
CA CYS A 68 4.93 -2.71 12.03
C CYS A 68 3.87 -3.24 13.01
N GLU A 69 2.72 -2.56 13.11
CA GLU A 69 1.61 -2.96 14.00
C GLU A 69 0.95 -4.28 13.59
N GLU A 70 0.70 -4.50 12.29
CA GLU A 70 -0.07 -5.65 11.81
C GLU A 70 0.79 -6.87 11.49
N ALA A 71 2.01 -6.67 10.98
CA ALA A 71 2.89 -7.73 10.50
C ALA A 71 4.17 -7.87 11.31
N GLY A 72 4.50 -6.93 12.20
CA GLY A 72 5.70 -7.01 13.03
C GLY A 72 6.99 -6.98 12.22
N VAL A 73 7.02 -6.24 11.11
CA VAL A 73 8.22 -6.10 10.28
C VAL A 73 8.60 -4.64 10.10
N LYS A 74 9.90 -4.39 9.97
CA LYS A 74 10.48 -3.12 9.54
C LYS A 74 11.35 -3.36 8.32
N GLY A 75 11.62 -2.29 7.60
CA GLY A 75 12.33 -2.41 6.35
C GLY A 75 12.62 -1.07 5.69
N THR A 76 13.27 -1.16 4.55
CA THR A 76 13.49 -0.02 3.68
C THR A 76 12.21 0.22 2.89
N LEU A 77 11.56 1.36 3.13
CA LEU A 77 10.39 1.76 2.35
C LEU A 77 10.84 2.18 0.94
N GLY A 78 10.21 1.59 -0.06
CA GLY A 78 10.51 1.80 -1.47
C GLY A 78 9.48 2.68 -2.17
N ARG A 79 9.30 2.40 -3.46
CA ARG A 79 8.41 3.18 -4.35
C ARG A 79 6.93 3.05 -3.97
N LEU A 80 6.16 4.09 -4.30
CA LEU A 80 4.70 4.02 -4.36
C LEU A 80 4.30 3.17 -5.57
N ILE A 81 3.55 2.10 -5.36
CA ILE A 81 2.96 1.29 -6.42
C ILE A 81 1.75 1.99 -7.03
N GLY A 82 0.93 2.62 -6.19
CA GLY A 82 -0.22 3.38 -6.64
C GLY A 82 -1.23 3.67 -5.53
N ILE A 83 -2.33 4.28 -5.95
CA ILE A 83 -3.47 4.60 -5.07
C ILE A 83 -4.66 3.79 -5.55
N PHE A 84 -5.19 2.94 -4.67
CA PHE A 84 -6.22 1.96 -5.01
C PHE A 84 -7.52 2.26 -4.29
N GLU A 85 -8.61 2.28 -5.04
CA GLU A 85 -9.93 2.52 -4.50
C GLU A 85 -10.74 1.23 -4.34
N ASN A 86 -11.33 1.09 -3.17
CA ASN A 86 -12.41 0.13 -2.96
C ASN A 86 -13.72 0.91 -2.85
N LYS A 87 -14.50 0.93 -3.94
CA LYS A 87 -15.76 1.69 -4.04
C LYS A 87 -16.84 1.15 -3.11
N GLU A 88 -16.91 -0.17 -2.93
CA GLU A 88 -17.88 -0.83 -2.03
C GLU A 88 -17.65 -0.44 -0.57
N ARG A 89 -16.38 -0.37 -0.16
CA ARG A 89 -15.98 -0.04 1.21
C ARG A 89 -15.70 1.44 1.42
N LYS A 90 -15.73 2.25 0.35
CA LYS A 90 -15.30 3.67 0.35
C LYS A 90 -13.92 3.86 0.98
N HIS A 91 -12.93 3.10 0.52
CA HIS A 91 -11.53 3.24 0.96
C HIS A 91 -10.64 3.68 -0.19
N ARG A 92 -9.69 4.58 0.07
CA ARG A 92 -8.61 4.94 -0.85
C ARG A 92 -7.27 4.62 -0.17
N THR A 93 -6.50 3.72 -0.77
CA THR A 93 -5.31 3.12 -0.15
C THR A 93 -4.06 3.43 -0.95
N TYR A 94 -3.10 4.12 -0.33
CA TYR A 94 -1.75 4.26 -0.84
C TYR A 94 -0.98 2.96 -0.59
N VAL A 95 -0.37 2.38 -1.63
CA VAL A 95 0.33 1.10 -1.53
C VAL A 95 1.78 1.29 -1.91
N TYR A 96 2.68 0.97 -0.98
CA TYR A 96 4.12 1.07 -1.17
C TYR A 96 4.79 -0.29 -1.26
N VAL A 97 6.01 -0.32 -1.79
CA VAL A 97 6.95 -1.43 -1.59
C VAL A 97 7.65 -1.26 -0.24
N LEU A 98 7.86 -2.35 0.49
CA LEU A 98 8.77 -2.37 1.63
C LEU A 98 9.66 -3.61 1.54
N ILE A 99 10.97 -3.41 1.53
CA ILE A 99 11.93 -4.51 1.58
C ILE A 99 12.23 -4.80 3.05
N VAL A 100 11.80 -5.97 3.54
CA VAL A 100 11.88 -6.33 4.95
C VAL A 100 13.34 -6.55 5.34
N THR A 101 13.78 -5.86 6.39
CA THR A 101 15.13 -6.01 6.96
C THR A 101 15.10 -6.53 8.40
N GLU A 102 13.97 -6.38 9.10
CA GLU A 102 13.79 -6.81 10.47
C GLU A 102 12.42 -7.47 10.64
N VAL A 103 12.40 -8.62 11.31
CA VAL A 103 11.18 -9.38 11.63
C VAL A 103 11.13 -9.55 13.14
N LEU A 104 10.17 -8.88 13.78
CA LEU A 104 9.95 -8.93 15.23
C LEU A 104 9.26 -10.24 15.61
N GLU A 105 9.72 -10.91 16.66
CA GLU A 105 9.11 -12.16 17.15
C GLU A 105 7.69 -11.92 17.68
N ASP A 106 7.56 -10.96 18.60
CA ASP A 106 6.29 -10.46 19.12
C ASP A 106 5.99 -9.07 18.57
N TRP A 107 4.75 -8.86 18.14
CA TRP A 107 4.27 -7.57 17.63
C TRP A 107 2.83 -7.31 18.06
N GLU A 108 2.40 -6.05 17.93
CA GLU A 108 1.14 -5.56 18.50
C GLU A 108 -0.06 -6.45 18.15
N ASP A 109 -0.32 -6.72 16.87
CA ASP A 109 -1.47 -7.53 16.47
C ASP A 109 -1.31 -9.03 16.78
N SER A 110 -0.09 -9.56 16.86
CA SER A 110 0.11 -10.94 17.34
C SER A 110 -0.33 -11.05 18.79
N VAL A 111 0.17 -10.17 19.64
CA VAL A 111 -0.11 -10.19 21.08
C VAL A 111 -1.57 -9.85 21.39
N ASN A 112 -2.11 -8.81 20.74
CA ASN A 112 -3.43 -8.28 21.10
C ASN A 112 -4.59 -9.10 20.51
N ILE A 113 -4.44 -9.66 19.31
CA ILE A 113 -5.53 -10.33 18.59
C ILE A 113 -5.15 -11.68 17.99
N GLY A 114 -3.94 -12.18 18.21
CA GLY A 114 -3.47 -13.46 17.65
C GLY A 114 -3.33 -13.43 16.13
N ARG A 115 -3.00 -12.27 15.55
CA ARG A 115 -2.82 -12.15 14.10
C ARG A 115 -1.60 -12.96 13.67
N LYS A 116 -1.76 -13.71 12.59
CA LYS A 116 -0.70 -14.49 11.94
C LYS A 116 -0.11 -13.73 10.76
N ARG A 117 1.10 -14.10 10.36
CA ARG A 117 1.77 -13.62 9.15
C ARG A 117 2.44 -14.81 8.45
N GLU A 118 2.49 -14.77 7.13
CA GLU A 118 3.10 -15.83 6.33
C GLU A 118 3.63 -15.27 5.01
N TRP A 119 4.73 -15.84 4.53
CA TRP A 119 5.36 -15.49 3.26
C TRP A 119 4.70 -16.28 2.14
N PHE A 120 4.36 -15.59 1.06
CA PHE A 120 3.73 -16.17 -0.13
C PHE A 120 4.55 -15.81 -1.37
N LYS A 121 4.63 -16.73 -2.32
CA LYS A 121 4.97 -16.35 -3.70
C LYS A 121 3.91 -15.42 -4.25
N ILE A 122 4.26 -14.59 -5.22
CA ILE A 122 3.34 -13.59 -5.78
C ILE A 122 2.06 -14.22 -6.35
N ASP A 123 2.17 -15.33 -7.07
CA ASP A 123 1.00 -15.99 -7.66
C ASP A 123 0.07 -16.59 -6.60
N ASP A 124 0.65 -17.19 -5.55
CA ASP A 124 -0.10 -17.73 -4.41
C ASP A 124 -0.80 -16.61 -3.64
N ALA A 125 -0.10 -15.50 -3.40
CA ALA A 125 -0.66 -14.30 -2.75
C ALA A 125 -1.87 -13.75 -3.52
N LYS A 126 -1.76 -13.63 -4.85
CA LYS A 126 -2.87 -13.20 -5.72
C LYS A 126 -4.05 -14.15 -5.59
N GLN A 127 -3.81 -15.46 -5.61
CA GLN A 127 -4.87 -16.47 -5.52
C GLN A 127 -5.65 -16.39 -4.21
N VAL A 128 -4.95 -16.34 -3.06
CA VAL A 128 -5.62 -16.28 -1.75
C VAL A 128 -6.37 -14.97 -1.52
N LEU A 129 -5.88 -13.86 -2.10
CA LEU A 129 -6.53 -12.55 -2.01
C LEU A 129 -7.76 -12.45 -2.92
N GLN A 130 -7.74 -13.07 -4.10
CA GLN A 130 -8.78 -12.91 -5.12
C GLN A 130 -10.19 -13.21 -4.60
N CYS A 131 -10.34 -14.21 -3.75
CA CYS A 131 -11.65 -14.67 -3.25
C CYS A 131 -12.32 -13.66 -2.30
N HIS A 132 -11.55 -12.88 -1.53
CA HIS A 132 -12.09 -12.08 -0.41
C HIS A 132 -11.56 -10.65 -0.32
N LYS A 133 -10.53 -10.32 -1.08
CA LYS A 133 -9.90 -9.00 -1.22
C LYS A 133 -9.44 -8.78 -2.67
N PRO A 134 -10.35 -8.82 -3.66
CA PRO A 134 -9.97 -8.68 -5.07
C PRO A 134 -9.22 -7.38 -5.36
N VAL A 135 -9.55 -6.27 -4.69
CA VAL A 135 -8.80 -5.00 -4.82
C VAL A 135 -7.36 -5.11 -4.32
N GLN A 136 -7.07 -5.94 -3.31
CA GLN A 136 -5.68 -6.15 -2.87
C GLN A 136 -4.92 -7.04 -3.87
N ALA A 137 -5.59 -7.99 -4.52
CA ALA A 137 -4.98 -8.80 -5.57
C ALA A 137 -4.53 -7.94 -6.77
N THR A 138 -5.22 -6.84 -7.07
CA THR A 138 -4.81 -5.92 -8.15
C THR A 138 -3.51 -5.15 -7.85
N TYR A 139 -3.07 -5.07 -6.59
CA TYR A 139 -1.80 -4.40 -6.24
C TYR A 139 -0.62 -5.07 -6.97
N PHE A 140 -0.66 -6.39 -7.11
CA PHE A 140 0.38 -7.18 -7.78
C PHE A 140 0.33 -7.05 -9.31
N GLY A 141 -0.81 -6.65 -9.89
CA GLY A 141 -0.87 -6.29 -11.32
C GLY A 141 -0.11 -5.00 -11.59
N ALA A 142 -0.41 -3.96 -10.80
CA ALA A 142 0.29 -2.67 -10.88
C ALA A 142 1.78 -2.77 -10.52
N LEU A 143 2.16 -3.70 -9.63
CA LEU A 143 3.56 -3.99 -9.32
C LEU A 143 4.34 -4.37 -10.58
N GLN A 144 3.81 -5.29 -11.39
CA GLN A 144 4.44 -5.75 -12.63
C GLN A 144 4.59 -4.60 -13.64
N GLU A 145 3.56 -3.77 -13.80
CA GLU A 145 3.62 -2.57 -14.65
C GLU A 145 4.69 -1.57 -14.15
N SER A 146 4.79 -1.38 -12.83
CA SER A 146 5.81 -0.50 -12.24
C SER A 146 7.24 -0.96 -12.54
N CYS A 147 7.51 -2.27 -12.52
CA CYS A 147 8.82 -2.83 -12.86
C CYS A 147 9.14 -2.71 -14.36
N LEU A 148 8.13 -2.74 -15.23
CA LEU A 148 8.32 -2.54 -16.67
C LEU A 148 8.64 -1.08 -17.01
N THR A 149 8.01 -0.14 -16.32
CA THR A 149 8.23 1.31 -16.54
C THR A 149 9.53 1.85 -15.96
N SER A 150 10.19 1.16 -15.01
CA SER A 150 11.52 1.58 -14.52
C SER A 150 12.63 1.39 -15.55
N ASN A 151 12.37 0.66 -16.64
CA ASN A 151 13.30 0.47 -17.76
C ASN A 151 13.07 1.46 -18.93
N GLY A 152 12.22 2.46 -18.77
CA GLY A 152 11.99 3.50 -19.78
C GLY A 152 10.90 4.48 -19.36
N THR A 153 11.30 5.74 -19.19
CA THR A 153 10.54 7.00 -19.01
C THR A 153 9.05 6.89 -18.58
N PRO A 154 8.64 7.54 -17.47
CA PRO A 154 7.30 7.39 -16.92
C PRO A 154 6.22 7.97 -17.85
N LEU A 155 5.26 7.12 -18.21
CA LEU A 155 4.05 7.48 -18.94
C LEU A 155 2.88 7.47 -17.94
N VAL A 156 2.39 8.65 -17.60
CA VAL A 156 1.16 8.84 -16.79
C VAL A 156 0.00 8.21 -17.56
N THR A 157 -0.42 7.02 -17.15
CA THR A 157 -1.61 6.38 -17.72
C THR A 157 -2.81 6.73 -16.86
N THR A 158 -3.55 7.76 -17.30
CA THR A 158 -4.91 8.04 -16.84
C THR A 158 -5.86 7.33 -17.79
N ILE A 159 -6.49 6.23 -17.37
CA ILE A 159 -7.57 5.62 -18.14
C ILE A 159 -8.91 6.25 -17.71
N GLY A 160 -9.36 7.20 -18.52
CA GLY A 160 -10.78 7.36 -18.90
C GLY A 160 -11.63 8.36 -18.12
N GLY A 161 -11.85 9.54 -18.73
CA GLY A 161 -13.03 10.39 -18.48
C GLY A 161 -12.76 11.89 -18.58
N ASP A 162 -12.80 12.42 -19.81
CA ASP A 162 -12.81 13.83 -20.24
C ASP A 162 -12.88 14.94 -19.17
N LEU A 163 -11.86 15.80 -19.15
CA LEU A 163 -11.94 17.26 -19.35
C LEU A 163 -10.55 17.89 -19.16
N SER A 164 -9.99 18.41 -20.24
CA SER A 164 -8.80 19.27 -20.24
C SER A 164 -9.08 20.56 -19.44
N PRO A 165 -8.07 21.12 -18.76
CA PRO A 165 -7.64 22.44 -19.18
C PRO A 165 -6.13 22.54 -19.33
N THR A 166 -5.76 23.21 -20.42
CA THR A 166 -4.42 23.65 -20.79
C THR A 166 -3.79 24.52 -19.72
N TYR A 167 -2.59 24.16 -19.26
CA TYR A 167 -1.67 25.08 -18.59
C TYR A 167 -0.41 25.21 -19.45
N SER A 168 -0.31 26.35 -20.14
CA SER A 168 0.87 26.77 -20.89
C SER A 168 1.98 27.16 -19.92
N ILE A 169 3.11 26.45 -19.94
CA ILE A 169 4.35 26.92 -19.31
C ILE A 169 5.17 27.62 -20.39
N ASN A 170 5.28 28.94 -20.26
CA ASN A 170 6.16 29.78 -21.07
C ASN A 170 7.62 29.40 -20.77
N GLN A 171 8.35 28.98 -21.81
CA GLN A 171 9.81 29.02 -21.80
C GLN A 171 10.24 30.48 -21.92
N SER A 172 10.97 30.98 -20.93
CA SER A 172 11.85 32.14 -21.12
C SER A 172 13.25 31.77 -20.68
N SER A 173 14.02 31.34 -21.67
CA SER A 173 15.46 31.39 -21.69
C SER A 173 15.92 32.83 -21.45
N VAL A 174 16.80 33.06 -20.48
CA VAL A 174 17.71 34.21 -20.53
C VAL A 174 19.12 33.71 -20.23
N SER A 175 19.86 33.59 -21.31
CA SER A 175 21.31 33.57 -21.36
C SER A 175 21.87 34.97 -21.03
N GLY A 176 22.88 35.02 -20.15
CA GLY A 176 24.06 35.86 -20.39
C GLY A 176 24.39 37.01 -19.42
N ILE A 177 25.70 37.07 -19.12
CA ILE A 177 26.52 38.25 -18.76
C ILE A 177 26.39 38.65 -17.27
N ARG A 178 27.44 38.64 -16.42
CA ARG A 178 28.85 39.04 -16.57
C ARG A 178 29.73 38.32 -15.54
#